data_AF-A0A1D2RC45-F1
#
_entry.id   AF-A0A1D2RC45-F1
#
_cell.length_a   1.000
_cell.length_b   1.000
_cell.length_c   1.000
_cell.angle_alpha   90.00
_cell.angle_beta   90.00
_cell.angle_gamma   90.00
#
_symmetry.space_group_name_H-M   'P 1'
#
loop_
_entity.id
_entity.type
_entity.pdbx_description
1 polymer ?
#
loop_
_entity_poly.entity_id
_entity_poly.type
_entity_poly.pdbx_seq_one_letter_code
_entity_poly.pdbx_strand_id
1 'polypeptide(L)'
;MISVEKIDGRIAVKFPYNTDHIEKIKSIDGYRWHIQKKYWYFPNNDGIVEKILSAFPGEDISIDLELKEFYTLERELVSRKYPFTVVQGFIRITHKQSKNS
;
A
#
# COMPACT_ATOMS: atom_id res chain seq x y z
N MET A 1 -9.79 9.30 9.40
CA MET A 1 -8.75 9.36 8.36
C MET A 1 -7.68 8.33 8.64
N ILE A 2 -7.44 7.45 7.67
CA ILE A 2 -6.40 6.42 7.69
C ILE A 2 -5.28 6.89 6.76
N SER A 3 -4.03 6.80 7.19
CA SER A 3 -2.86 7.17 6.38
C SER A 3 -2.07 5.93 5.99
N VAL A 4 -1.78 5.79 4.70
CA VAL A 4 -0.98 4.71 4.13
C VAL A 4 0.22 5.32 3.43
N GLU A 5 1.42 5.02 3.92
CA GLU A 5 2.67 5.61 3.44
C GLU A 5 3.78 4.58 3.34
N LYS A 6 4.79 4.86 2.52
CA LYS A 6 5.93 3.97 2.34
C LYS A 6 7.10 4.48 3.18
N ILE A 7 7.51 3.70 4.18
CA ILE A 7 8.62 4.04 5.09
C ILE A 7 9.67 2.94 5.00
N ASP A 8 10.90 3.29 4.64
CA ASP A 8 12.05 2.37 4.59
C ASP A 8 11.76 1.09 3.76
N GLY A 9 11.02 1.22 2.66
CA GLY A 9 10.64 0.10 1.81
C GLY A 9 9.55 -0.81 2.39
N ARG A 10 8.82 -0.36 3.42
CA ARG A 10 7.68 -1.04 4.03
C ARG A 10 6.43 -0.16 3.91
N ILE A 11 5.26 -0.78 3.95
CA ILE A 11 4.00 -0.05 3.94
C ILE A 11 3.58 0.19 5.38
N ALA A 12 3.51 1.45 5.79
CA ALA A 12 3.04 1.87 7.11
C ALA A 12 1.59 2.34 7.02
N VAL A 13 0.79 1.94 8.02
CA VAL A 13 -0.61 2.31 8.16
C VAL A 13 -0.82 2.95 9.53
N LYS A 14 -1.33 4.18 9.52
CA LYS A 14 -1.60 5.00 10.72
C LYS A 14 -3.07 5.38 10.75
N PHE A 15 -3.68 5.29 11.92
CA PHE A 15 -5.04 5.77 12.17
C PHE A 15 -5.22 6.01 13.68
N PRO A 16 -6.17 6.86 14.09
CA PRO A 16 -6.56 7.01 15.49
C PRO A 16 -6.98 5.66 16.08
N TYR A 17 -6.84 5.50 17.39
CA TYR A 17 -7.23 4.24 18.04
C TYR A 17 -8.71 3.93 17.77
N ASN A 18 -8.96 2.85 17.04
CA ASN A 18 -10.28 2.34 16.69
C ASN A 18 -10.19 0.81 16.65
N THR A 19 -11.03 0.13 17.45
CA THR A 19 -11.04 -1.32 17.59
C THR A 19 -11.37 -2.02 16.27
N ASP A 20 -12.34 -1.49 15.52
CA ASP A 20 -12.79 -2.05 14.24
C ASP A 20 -11.66 -1.97 13.21
N HIS A 21 -10.90 -0.88 13.22
CA HIS A 21 -9.75 -0.71 12.33
C HIS A 21 -8.58 -1.65 12.70
N ILE A 22 -8.40 -1.90 14.00
CA ILE A 22 -7.39 -2.84 14.49
C ILE A 22 -7.75 -4.26 14.04
N GLU A 23 -9.02 -4.65 14.11
CA GLU A 23 -9.49 -5.97 13.64
C GLU A 23 -9.28 -6.13 12.13
N LYS A 24 -9.65 -5.13 11.33
CA LYS A 24 -9.41 -5.08 9.87
C LYS A 24 -7.93 -5.20 9.50
N ILE A 25 -7.03 -4.57 10.27
CA ILE A 25 -5.58 -4.69 10.05
C ILE A 25 -5.07 -6.08 10.39
N LYS A 26 -5.56 -6.64 11.50
CA LYS A 26 -5.17 -7.97 11.96
C LYS A 26 -5.64 -9.09 11.02
N SER A 27 -6.67 -8.85 10.21
CA SER A 27 -7.09 -9.82 9.17
C SER A 27 -6.16 -9.87 7.96
N ILE A 28 -5.20 -8.94 7.83
CA ILE A 28 -4.25 -8.91 6.72
C ILE A 28 -2.95 -9.60 7.13
N ASP A 29 -2.57 -10.67 6.43
CA ASP A 29 -1.34 -11.41 6.75
C ASP A 29 -0.07 -10.55 6.72
N GLY A 30 0.84 -10.83 7.65
CA GLY A 30 2.15 -10.17 7.73
C GLY A 30 2.14 -8.82 8.45
N TYR A 31 1.04 -8.45 9.13
CA TYR A 31 0.98 -7.25 9.95
C TYR A 31 2.02 -7.28 11.09
N ARG A 32 2.62 -6.12 11.36
CA ARG A 32 3.50 -5.91 12.51
C ARG A 32 3.22 -4.56 13.16
N TRP A 33 3.13 -4.56 14.49
CA TRP A 33 2.97 -3.31 15.25
C TRP A 33 4.33 -2.69 15.58
N HIS A 34 4.50 -1.40 15.28
CA HIS A 34 5.67 -0.63 15.67
C HIS A 34 5.38 0.18 16.93
N ILE A 35 5.77 -0.32 18.10
CA ILE A 35 5.45 0.28 19.41
C ILE A 35 5.92 1.74 19.51
N GLN A 36 7.18 2.04 19.16
CA GLN A 36 7.74 3.39 19.31
C GLN A 36 7.07 4.44 18.42
N LYS A 37 6.83 4.11 17.14
CA LYS A 37 6.27 5.03 16.14
C LYS A 37 4.75 4.93 16.01
N LYS A 38 4.10 4.03 16.78
CA LYS A 38 2.65 3.81 16.86
C LYS A 38 1.96 3.62 15.51
N TYR A 39 2.53 2.78 14.64
CA TYR A 39 1.93 2.41 13.37
C TYR A 39 1.98 0.91 13.12
N TRP A 40 1.08 0.44 12.28
CA TRP A 40 1.13 -0.90 11.71
C TRP A 40 2.01 -0.85 10.48
N TYR A 41 2.83 -1.87 10.26
CA TYR A 41 3.58 -1.99 9.01
C TYR A 41 3.48 -3.38 8.42
N PHE A 42 3.60 -3.41 7.11
CA PHE A 42 3.58 -4.58 6.28
C PHE A 42 4.83 -4.63 5.40
N PRO A 43 5.32 -5.84 5.05
CA PRO A 43 6.29 -5.96 3.97
C PRO A 43 5.69 -5.40 2.67
N ASN A 44 6.49 -4.65 1.91
CA ASN A 44 6.08 -4.12 0.61
C ASN A 44 6.09 -5.23 -0.45
N ASN A 45 5.09 -6.10 -0.38
CA ASN A 45 4.85 -7.17 -1.33
C ASN A 45 3.77 -6.75 -2.32
N ASP A 46 3.80 -7.32 -3.53
CA ASP A 46 2.80 -7.08 -4.57
C ASP A 46 1.37 -7.30 -4.02
N GLY A 47 0.49 -6.33 -4.24
CA GLY A 47 -0.91 -6.38 -3.81
C GLY A 47 -1.18 -6.07 -2.33
N ILE A 48 -0.17 -5.79 -1.49
CA ILE A 48 -0.42 -5.49 -0.07
C ILE A 48 -1.21 -4.19 0.11
N VAL A 49 -0.94 -3.18 -0.72
CA VAL A 49 -1.66 -1.91 -0.72
C VAL A 49 -3.13 -2.15 -1.08
N GLU A 50 -3.40 -2.98 -2.09
CA GLU A 50 -4.77 -3.33 -2.47
C GLU A 50 -5.52 -4.05 -1.34
N LYS A 51 -4.86 -4.98 -0.63
CA LYS A 51 -5.43 -5.65 0.53
C LYS A 51 -5.77 -4.67 1.65
N ILE A 52 -4.89 -3.71 1.93
CA ILE A 52 -5.13 -2.66 2.93
C ILE A 52 -6.32 -1.80 2.50
N LEU A 53 -6.36 -1.31 1.26
CA LEU A 53 -7.48 -0.49 0.76
C LEU A 53 -8.80 -1.26 0.78
N SER A 54 -8.77 -2.55 0.42
CA SER A 54 -9.94 -3.43 0.42
C SER A 54 -10.46 -3.74 1.83
N ALA A 55 -9.59 -3.69 2.86
CA ALA A 55 -9.99 -3.86 4.25
C ALA A 55 -10.73 -2.63 4.81
N PHE A 56 -10.60 -1.47 4.16
CA PHE A 56 -11.21 -0.21 4.58
C PHE A 56 -12.15 0.38 3.50
N PRO A 57 -13.17 -0.37 3.06
CA PRO A 57 -14.08 0.12 2.03
C PRO A 57 -14.89 1.31 2.56
N GLY A 58 -14.91 2.41 1.81
CA GLY A 58 -15.69 3.61 2.15
C GLY A 58 -15.10 4.49 3.26
N GLU A 59 -13.92 4.15 3.79
CA GLU A 59 -13.20 5.00 4.73
C GLU A 59 -12.41 6.09 4.00
N ASP A 60 -12.17 7.21 4.69
CA ASP A 60 -11.29 8.26 4.20
C ASP A 60 -9.81 7.85 4.39
N ILE A 61 -9.19 7.43 3.28
CA ILE A 61 -7.81 6.94 3.22
C ILE A 61 -6.93 7.94 2.46
N SER A 62 -5.93 8.48 3.17
CA SER A 62 -4.86 9.27 2.60
C SER A 62 -3.69 8.36 2.23
N ILE A 63 -3.41 8.24 0.94
CA ILE A 63 -2.31 7.42 0.41
C ILE A 63 -1.19 8.37 -0.02
N ASP A 64 0.05 8.03 0.37
CA ASP A 64 1.25 8.72 -0.11
C ASP A 64 1.26 8.80 -1.65
N LEU A 65 1.68 9.94 -2.19
CA LEU A 65 1.66 10.20 -3.63
C LEU A 65 2.46 9.15 -4.41
N GLU A 66 3.61 8.69 -3.89
CA GLU A 66 4.44 7.66 -4.52
C GLU A 66 3.66 6.34 -4.65
N LEU A 67 2.90 5.97 -3.60
CA LEU A 67 2.07 4.76 -3.59
C LEU A 67 0.83 4.90 -4.47
N LYS A 68 0.26 6.11 -4.53
CA LYS A 68 -0.94 6.39 -5.31
C LYS A 68 -0.68 6.30 -6.81
N GLU A 69 0.43 6.86 -7.28
CA GLU A 69 0.85 6.76 -8.69
C GLU A 69 1.07 5.31 -9.09
N PHE A 70 1.78 4.55 -8.25
CA PHE A 70 2.00 3.13 -8.43
C PHE A 70 0.69 2.35 -8.56
N TYR A 71 -0.19 2.47 -7.57
CA TYR A 71 -1.46 1.75 -7.52
C TYR A 71 -2.41 2.11 -8.68
N THR A 72 -2.42 3.38 -9.08
CA THR A 72 -3.24 3.84 -10.22
C THR A 72 -2.75 3.22 -11.52
N LEU A 73 -1.44 3.18 -11.74
CA LEU A 73 -0.83 2.56 -12.92
C LEU A 73 -1.09 1.04 -12.95
N GLU A 74 -0.91 0.34 -11.83
CA GLU A 74 -1.20 -1.10 -11.75
C GLU A 74 -2.64 -1.39 -12.14
N ARG A 75 -3.60 -0.66 -11.56
CA ARG A 75 -5.03 -0.82 -11.87
C ARG A 75 -5.34 -0.57 -13.34
N GLU A 76 -4.76 0.48 -13.93
CA GLU A 76 -4.95 0.79 -15.34
C GLU A 76 -4.44 -0.34 -16.24
N LEU A 77 -3.24 -0.85 -15.95
CA LEU A 77 -2.62 -1.92 -16.74
C LEU A 77 -3.37 -3.25 -16.59
N VAL A 78 -3.81 -3.60 -15.38
CA VAL A 78 -4.63 -4.79 -15.12
C VAL A 78 -6.00 -4.67 -15.80
N SER A 79 -6.64 -3.50 -15.78
CA SER A 79 -7.92 -3.24 -16.46
C SER A 79 -7.81 -3.43 -17.97
N ARG A 80 -6.66 -3.07 -18.56
CA ARG A 80 -6.35 -3.29 -19.98
C ARG A 80 -6.01 -4.76 -20.31
N LYS A 81 -6.07 -5.67 -19.34
CA LYS A 81 -5.70 -7.09 -19.47
C LYS A 81 -4.26 -7.29 -19.92
N TYR A 82 -3.35 -6.39 -19.54
CA TYR A 82 -1.94 -6.61 -19.80
C TYR A 82 -1.43 -7.86 -19.07
N PRO A 83 -0.52 -8.64 -19.68
CA PRO A 83 0.15 -9.74 -18.99
C PRO A 83 0.90 -9.24 -17.75
N PHE A 84 0.87 -10.02 -16.66
CA PHE A 84 1.52 -9.68 -15.40
C PHE A 84 3.01 -9.33 -15.55
N THR A 85 3.72 -9.98 -16.47
CA THR A 85 5.13 -9.69 -16.79
C THR A 85 5.34 -8.29 -17.36
N VAL A 86 4.38 -7.76 -18.12
CA VAL A 86 4.41 -6.39 -18.65
C VAL A 86 4.16 -5.40 -17.52
N VAL A 87 3.18 -5.69 -16.65
CA VAL A 87 2.86 -4.86 -15.47
C VAL A 87 4.09 -4.73 -14.57
N GLN A 88 4.70 -5.85 -14.17
CA GLN A 88 5.92 -5.85 -13.36
C GLN A 88 7.10 -5.17 -14.05
N GLY A 89 7.26 -5.32 -15.37
CA GLY A 89 8.31 -4.64 -16.13
C GLY A 89 8.18 -3.13 -16.08
N PHE A 90 6.98 -2.60 -16.35
CA PHE A 90 6.70 -1.17 -16.33
C PHE A 90 6.90 -0.57 -14.94
N ILE A 91 6.35 -1.21 -13.91
CA ILE A 91 6.54 -0.87 -12.49
C ILE A 91 8.02 -0.73 -12.13
N ARG A 92 8.83 -1.68 -12.58
CA ARG A 92 10.25 -1.76 -12.19
C ARG A 92 11.07 -0.64 -12.86
N ILE A 93 10.67 -0.23 -14.06
CA ILE A 93 11.28 0.88 -14.79
C ILE A 93 10.91 2.22 -14.15
N THR A 94 9.64 2.43 -13.80
CA THR A 94 9.17 3.69 -13.19
C THR A 94 9.77 3.92 -11.80
N HIS A 95 9.86 2.89 -10.96
CA HIS A 95 10.53 2.99 -9.65
C HIS A 95 12.06 3.20 -9.75
N LYS A 96 12.70 2.78 -10.85
CA LYS A 96 14.13 3.03 -11.08
C LYS A 96 14.41 4.48 -11.50
N GLN A 97 13.47 5.12 -12.20
CA GLN A 97 13.57 6.52 -12.62
C GLN A 97 13.39 7.48 -11.43
N SER A 98 12.47 7.20 -10.50
CA SER A 98 12.19 8.05 -9.33
C SER A 98 13.34 8.12 -8.30
N LYS A 99 14.21 7.09 -8.21
CA LYS A 99 15.36 7.09 -7.28
C LYS A 99 16.61 7.80 -7.81
N ASN A 100 16.60 8.23 -9.07
CA ASN A 100 17.75 8.82 -9.76
C ASN A 100 17.58 10.32 -10.04
N SER A 101 16.60 10.98 -9.44
CA SER A 101 16.31 12.40 -9.65
C SER A 101 16.31 13.20 -8.36
#